data_AF-A0A1M5VEQ4-F1
#
_entry.id   AF-A0A1M5VEQ4-F1
#
_cell.length_a   1.000
_cell.length_b   1.000
_cell.length_c   1.000
_cell.angle_alpha   90.00
_cell.angle_beta   90.00
_cell.angle_gamma   90.00
#
_symmetry.space_group_name_H-M   'P 1'
#
loop_
_entity.id
_entity.type
_entity.pdbx_description
1 polymer ?
#
loop_
_entity_poly.entity_id
_entity_poly.type
_entity_poly.pdbx_seq_one_letter_code
_entity_poly.pdbx_strand_id
1 'polypeptide(L)'
;MRLLILLLVCAPLGVLANHHKSQELPREMVVPCDGKAEGDSCQFSRESGERIQGQCQLARGQMICHPSSEHRSSINQELLKACHQRVAGEACSFSVEGGNSIEGHCEANPEGELFCKHDR
;
A
#
# COMPACT_ATOMS: atom_id res chain seq x y z
N MET A 1 -47.03 53.61 -6.70
CA MET A 1 -45.55 53.58 -6.58
C MET A 1 -45.12 52.14 -6.32
N ARG A 2 -44.25 51.61 -7.19
CA ARG A 2 -43.54 50.32 -7.02
C ARG A 2 -42.44 50.47 -5.97
N LEU A 3 -42.22 49.45 -5.12
CA LEU A 3 -40.89 48.91 -4.73
C LEU A 3 -41.15 47.72 -3.75
N LEU A 4 -41.05 46.44 -4.15
CA LEU A 4 -39.84 45.61 -4.35
C LEU A 4 -39.00 45.36 -3.08
N ILE A 5 -39.32 44.22 -2.44
CA ILE A 5 -38.48 43.16 -1.82
C ILE A 5 -36.98 43.47 -1.68
N LEU A 6 -36.38 43.20 -0.51
CA LEU A 6 -35.09 42.48 -0.43
C LEU A 6 -34.88 41.86 0.97
N LEU A 7 -35.14 40.54 1.01
CA LEU A 7 -34.68 39.60 2.03
C LEU A 7 -33.14 39.63 2.09
N LEU A 8 -32.57 39.78 3.28
CA LEU A 8 -31.16 39.52 3.53
C LEU A 8 -31.04 38.58 4.72
N VAL A 9 -31.36 37.31 4.44
CA VAL A 9 -31.01 36.19 5.31
C VAL A 9 -29.54 35.90 5.06
N CYS A 10 -28.67 36.42 5.93
CA CYS A 10 -27.27 35.99 5.98
C CYS A 10 -27.21 34.59 6.60
N ALA A 11 -27.41 33.55 5.79
CA ALA A 11 -26.94 32.22 6.14
C ALA A 11 -25.43 32.19 5.92
N PRO A 12 -24.60 31.83 6.93
CA PRO A 12 -23.19 31.60 6.68
C PRO A 12 -23.06 30.44 5.70
N LEU A 13 -22.39 30.71 4.58
CA LEU A 13 -21.94 29.71 3.62
C LEU A 13 -21.24 28.60 4.41
N GLY A 14 -21.88 27.43 4.45
CA GLY A 14 -21.27 26.23 4.96
C GLY A 14 -19.98 25.98 4.20
N VAL A 15 -18.86 26.12 4.90
CA VAL A 15 -17.59 25.55 4.46
C VAL A 15 -17.81 24.04 4.51
N LEU A 16 -18.15 23.45 3.36
CA LEU A 16 -18.00 22.03 3.14
C LEU A 16 -16.50 21.76 3.16
N ALA A 17 -15.96 21.53 4.36
CA ALA A 17 -14.70 20.83 4.50
C ALA A 17 -14.93 19.41 3.97
N ASN A 18 -14.82 19.27 2.64
CA ASN A 18 -14.67 18.01 1.96
C ASN A 18 -13.34 17.42 2.45
N HIS A 19 -13.38 16.71 3.58
CA HIS A 19 -12.32 15.81 3.98
C HIS A 19 -12.25 14.70 2.92
N HIS A 20 -11.47 14.94 1.87
CA HIS A 20 -10.94 13.88 1.02
C HIS A 20 -10.03 13.00 1.89
N LYS A 21 -10.66 12.08 2.62
CA LYS A 21 -10.04 10.93 3.27
C LYS A 21 -9.63 9.95 2.16
N SER A 22 -8.67 10.35 1.33
CA SER A 22 -8.29 9.60 0.13
C SER A 22 -6.77 9.56 0.00
N GLN A 23 -6.21 8.38 0.29
CA GLN A 23 -4.93 7.88 -0.25
C GLN A 23 -3.60 8.51 0.26
N GLU A 24 -3.45 8.80 1.55
CA GLU A 24 -2.09 8.98 2.08
C GLU A 24 -1.32 7.65 2.06
N LEU A 25 -0.12 7.64 1.46
CA LEU A 25 0.78 6.48 1.49
C LEU A 25 1.35 6.30 2.92
N PRO A 26 1.72 5.07 3.31
CA PRO A 26 2.33 4.83 4.63
C PRO A 26 3.58 5.70 4.82
N ARG A 27 3.64 6.44 5.93
CA ARG A 27 4.69 7.44 6.18
C ARG A 27 6.09 6.82 6.21
N GLU A 28 6.19 5.60 6.73
CA GLU A 28 7.44 4.83 6.80
C GLU A 28 8.05 4.58 5.42
N MET A 29 7.22 4.52 4.37
CA MET A 29 7.69 4.39 2.99
C MET A 29 8.04 5.75 2.37
N VAL A 30 7.39 6.82 2.79
CA VAL A 30 7.58 8.17 2.21
C VAL A 30 8.81 8.87 2.78
N VAL A 31 8.93 8.91 4.10
CA VAL A 31 9.95 9.68 4.83
C VAL A 31 11.39 9.38 4.35
N PRO A 32 11.78 8.12 4.07
CA PRO A 32 13.13 7.83 3.58
C PRO A 32 13.47 8.47 2.24
N CYS A 33 12.47 8.89 1.47
CA CYS A 33 12.60 9.45 0.12
C CYS A 33 12.22 10.93 0.03
N ASP A 34 11.96 11.59 1.16
CA ASP A 34 11.71 13.02 1.17
C ASP A 34 12.95 13.81 0.69
N GLY A 35 12.75 14.64 -0.32
CA GLY A 35 13.84 15.38 -0.99
C GLY A 35 14.85 14.52 -1.78
N LYS A 36 14.59 13.22 -1.96
CA LYS A 36 15.44 12.32 -2.78
C LYS A 36 14.96 12.20 -4.22
N ALA A 37 15.88 11.88 -5.11
CA ALA A 37 15.59 11.63 -6.52
C ALA A 37 15.11 10.19 -6.75
N GLU A 38 14.48 9.95 -7.90
CA GLU A 38 14.17 8.60 -8.35
C GLU A 38 15.44 7.76 -8.53
N GLY A 39 15.42 6.53 -8.02
CA GLY A 39 16.56 5.61 -8.01
C GLY A 39 17.48 5.73 -6.79
N ASP A 40 17.36 6.77 -5.97
CA ASP A 40 18.17 6.93 -4.76
C ASP A 40 17.92 5.77 -3.78
N SER A 41 18.99 5.24 -3.19
CA SER A 41 18.88 4.20 -2.16
C SER A 41 18.13 4.72 -0.93
N CYS A 42 17.26 3.88 -0.40
CA CYS A 42 16.45 4.16 0.78
C CYS A 42 16.25 2.89 1.61
N GLN A 43 15.79 3.06 2.84
CA GLN A 43 15.43 1.95 3.71
C GLN A 43 14.35 2.38 4.70
N PHE A 44 13.53 1.44 5.16
CA PHE A 44 12.58 1.65 6.25
C PHE A 44 12.47 0.40 7.11
N SER A 45 11.87 0.55 8.29
CA SER A 45 11.61 -0.58 9.20
C SER A 45 10.12 -0.88 9.23
N ARG A 46 9.79 -2.18 9.25
CA ARG A 46 8.43 -2.65 9.54
C ARG A 46 8.19 -2.65 11.03
N GLU A 47 6.92 -2.80 11.43
CA GLU A 47 6.53 -2.96 12.84
C GLU A 47 7.22 -4.17 13.51
N SER A 48 7.60 -5.20 12.73
CA SER A 48 8.35 -6.36 13.23
C SER A 48 9.82 -6.07 13.55
N GLY A 49 10.33 -4.88 13.21
CA GLY A 49 11.75 -4.51 13.33
C GLY A 49 12.61 -4.88 12.12
N GLU A 50 12.07 -5.65 11.17
CA GLU A 50 12.72 -5.97 9.89
C GLU A 50 13.06 -4.70 9.11
N ARG A 51 14.27 -4.64 8.53
CA ARG A 51 14.75 -3.52 7.73
C ARG A 51 14.65 -3.83 6.26
N ILE A 52 13.82 -3.08 5.56
CA ILE A 52 13.59 -3.22 4.13
C ILE A 52 14.44 -2.22 3.38
N GLN A 53 15.27 -2.71 2.47
CA GLN A 53 16.09 -1.90 1.57
C GLN A 53 15.38 -1.72 0.23
N GLY A 54 15.59 -0.57 -0.40
CA GLY A 54 14.90 -0.22 -1.62
C GLY A 54 15.51 0.97 -2.35
N GLN A 55 14.74 1.44 -3.33
CA GLN A 55 15.04 2.65 -4.09
C GLN A 55 13.83 3.57 -4.09
N CYS A 56 14.09 4.87 -4.11
CA CYS A 56 13.05 5.87 -4.22
C CYS A 56 12.38 5.80 -5.61
N GLN A 57 11.06 5.67 -5.63
CA GLN A 57 10.25 5.59 -6.85
C GLN A 57 8.99 6.45 -6.70
N LEU A 58 8.50 6.99 -7.82
CA LEU A 58 7.29 7.79 -7.82
C LEU A 58 6.05 6.88 -7.77
N ALA A 59 5.25 7.00 -6.71
CA ALA A 59 3.97 6.33 -6.57
C ALA A 59 2.89 7.33 -6.15
N ARG A 60 1.78 7.38 -6.89
CA ARG A 60 0.64 8.29 -6.62
C ARG A 60 1.07 9.76 -6.42
N GLY A 61 2.08 10.22 -7.16
CA GLY A 61 2.59 11.59 -7.08
C GLY A 61 3.53 11.89 -5.90
N GLN A 62 3.96 10.87 -5.16
CA GLN A 62 4.88 11.00 -4.03
C GLN A 62 6.06 10.03 -4.17
N MET A 63 7.24 10.46 -3.75
CA MET A 63 8.41 9.58 -3.68
C MET A 63 8.26 8.63 -2.52
N ILE A 64 8.37 7.32 -2.79
CA ILE A 64 8.36 6.27 -1.77
C ILE A 64 9.56 5.36 -1.91
N CYS A 65 9.95 4.77 -0.80
CA CYS A 65 10.94 3.72 -0.76
C CYS A 65 10.31 2.41 -1.22
N HIS A 66 10.54 2.07 -2.47
CA HIS A 66 10.05 0.82 -3.05
C HIS A 66 11.05 -0.31 -2.75
N PRO A 67 10.61 -1.45 -2.17
CA PRO A 67 11.51 -2.57 -1.87
C PRO A 67 12.29 -3.05 -3.10
N SER A 68 13.53 -3.49 -2.86
CA SER A 68 14.44 -3.98 -3.90
C SER A 68 13.90 -5.22 -4.64
N SER A 69 14.42 -5.48 -5.85
CA SER A 69 14.11 -6.68 -6.62
C SER A 69 14.37 -7.95 -5.82
N GLU A 70 15.50 -8.03 -5.13
CA GLU A 70 15.91 -9.19 -4.34
C GLU A 70 14.91 -9.49 -3.21
N HIS A 71 14.50 -8.45 -2.48
CA HIS A 71 13.53 -8.60 -1.41
C HIS A 71 12.17 -9.07 -1.96
N ARG A 72 11.73 -8.51 -3.09
CA ARG A 72 10.49 -8.93 -3.75
C ARG A 72 10.55 -10.36 -4.27
N SER A 73 11.68 -10.75 -4.86
CA SER A 73 11.89 -12.11 -5.37
C SER A 73 11.82 -13.14 -4.24
N SER A 74 12.43 -12.84 -3.08
CA SER A 74 12.35 -13.69 -1.89
C SER A 74 10.90 -13.89 -1.42
N ILE A 75 10.12 -12.80 -1.33
CA ILE A 75 8.69 -12.87 -0.96
C ILE A 75 7.91 -13.73 -1.96
N ASN A 76 8.12 -13.51 -3.26
CA ASN A 76 7.44 -14.27 -4.32
C ASN A 76 7.71 -15.77 -4.22
N GLN A 77 8.94 -16.17 -3.88
CA GLN A 77 9.27 -17.58 -3.69
C GLN A 77 8.48 -18.20 -2.52
N GLU A 78 8.36 -17.50 -1.39
CA GLU A 78 7.59 -18.01 -0.25
C GLU A 78 6.07 -18.05 -0.53
N LEU A 79 5.55 -17.07 -1.27
CA LEU A 79 4.15 -17.06 -1.74
C LEU A 79 3.82 -18.29 -2.59
N LEU A 80 4.68 -18.62 -3.55
CA LEU A 80 4.53 -19.79 -4.44
C LEU A 80 4.68 -21.10 -3.68
N LYS A 81 5.71 -21.20 -2.84
CA LYS A 81 6.01 -22.38 -2.03
C LYS A 81 4.86 -22.75 -1.08
N ALA A 82 4.18 -21.76 -0.50
CA ALA A 82 3.03 -22.00 0.38
C ALA A 82 1.84 -22.70 -0.32
N CYS A 83 1.74 -22.58 -1.65
CA CYS A 83 0.69 -23.18 -2.47
C CYS A 83 1.18 -24.28 -3.42
N HIS A 84 2.45 -24.67 -3.33
CA HIS A 84 3.00 -25.75 -4.13
C HIS A 84 2.24 -27.06 -3.86
N GLN A 85 1.71 -27.68 -4.92
CA GLN A 85 0.89 -28.90 -4.85
C GLN A 85 -0.40 -28.77 -4.03
N ARG A 86 -0.91 -27.55 -3.84
CA ARG A 86 -2.22 -27.27 -3.24
C ARG A 86 -3.27 -27.06 -4.33
N VAL A 87 -4.52 -26.81 -3.94
CA VAL A 87 -5.60 -26.45 -4.85
C VAL A 87 -6.10 -25.02 -4.62
N ALA A 88 -6.73 -24.41 -5.63
CA ALA A 88 -7.31 -23.08 -5.50
C ALA A 88 -8.33 -23.01 -4.35
N GLY A 89 -8.27 -21.94 -3.55
CA GLY A 89 -9.12 -21.72 -2.38
C GLY A 89 -8.66 -22.44 -1.12
N GLU A 90 -7.61 -23.25 -1.16
CA GLU A 90 -7.07 -23.90 0.04
C GLU A 90 -6.34 -22.89 0.93
N ALA A 91 -6.50 -23.01 2.25
CA ALA A 91 -5.79 -22.15 3.20
C ALA A 91 -4.28 -22.36 3.12
N CYS A 92 -3.55 -21.25 3.16
CA CYS A 92 -2.10 -21.19 3.12
C CYS A 92 -1.58 -20.19 4.15
N SER A 93 -0.32 -20.36 4.53
CA SER A 93 0.41 -19.38 5.32
C SER A 93 1.86 -19.31 4.87
N PHE A 94 2.43 -18.13 4.94
CA PHE A 94 3.85 -17.90 4.65
C PHE A 94 4.40 -16.85 5.59
N SER A 95 5.71 -16.89 5.82
CA SER A 95 6.43 -15.89 6.59
C SER A 95 7.56 -15.34 5.74
N VAL A 96 7.80 -14.05 5.86
CA VAL A 96 9.03 -13.42 5.36
C VAL A 96 10.04 -13.39 6.50
N GLU A 97 11.33 -13.38 6.18
CA GLU A 97 12.39 -13.37 7.20
C GLU A 97 12.20 -12.20 8.19
N GLY A 98 12.16 -12.47 9.49
CA GLY A 98 11.92 -11.45 10.51
C GLY A 98 10.49 -10.89 10.57
N GLY A 99 9.54 -11.53 9.88
CA GLY A 99 8.12 -11.18 9.89
C GLY A 99 7.23 -12.17 10.65
N ASN A 100 6.00 -11.75 10.90
CA ASN A 100 4.93 -12.63 11.36
C ASN A 100 4.42 -13.53 10.22
N SER A 101 3.82 -14.66 10.58
CA SER A 101 3.07 -15.49 9.63
C SER A 101 1.90 -14.72 9.05
N ILE A 102 1.76 -14.78 7.73
CA ILE A 102 0.69 -14.16 6.96
C ILE A 102 -0.22 -15.28 6.48
N GLU A 103 -1.49 -15.21 6.86
CA GLU A 103 -2.53 -16.16 6.44
C GLU A 103 -3.21 -15.72 5.14
N GLY A 104 -3.67 -16.70 4.37
CA GLY A 104 -4.29 -16.47 3.08
C GLY A 104 -4.92 -17.72 2.48
N HIS A 105 -5.27 -17.62 1.20
CA HIS A 105 -5.76 -18.73 0.38
C HIS A 105 -5.00 -18.81 -0.95
N CYS A 106 -4.86 -20.03 -1.48
CA CYS A 106 -4.21 -20.25 -2.77
C CYS A 106 -5.06 -19.70 -3.92
N GLU A 107 -4.50 -18.77 -4.68
CA GLU A 107 -5.12 -18.18 -5.87
C GLU A 107 -4.25 -18.46 -7.10
N ALA A 108 -4.88 -18.75 -8.24
CA ALA A 108 -4.18 -18.93 -9.50
C ALA A 108 -3.91 -17.58 -10.17
N ASN A 109 -2.70 -17.38 -10.68
CA ASN A 109 -2.40 -16.29 -11.61
C ASN A 109 -2.97 -16.61 -13.01
N PRO A 110 -2.90 -15.67 -13.98
CA PRO A 110 -3.36 -15.91 -15.35
C PRO A 110 -2.69 -17.11 -16.05
N GLU A 111 -1.47 -17.48 -15.64
CA GLU A 111 -0.73 -18.64 -16.13
C GLU A 111 -1.12 -19.97 -15.45
N GLY A 112 -1.99 -19.94 -14.42
CA GLY A 112 -2.45 -21.11 -13.68
C GLY A 112 -1.55 -21.56 -12.53
N GLU A 113 -0.49 -20.82 -12.22
CA GLU A 113 0.38 -21.07 -11.06
C GLU A 113 -0.30 -20.56 -9.78
N LEU A 114 -0.29 -21.38 -8.72
CA LEU A 114 -0.89 -21.02 -7.44
C LEU A 114 0.10 -20.26 -6.54
N PHE A 115 -0.36 -19.16 -5.95
CA PHE A 115 0.36 -18.39 -4.94
C PHE A 115 -0.56 -18.11 -3.74
N CYS A 116 0.03 -17.94 -2.56
CA CYS A 116 -0.72 -17.61 -1.36
C CYS A 116 -1.16 -16.15 -1.34
N LYS A 117 -2.44 -15.86 -1.55
CA LYS A 117 -2.96 -14.50 -1.49
C LYS A 117 -3.40 -14.16 -0.07
N HIS A 118 -2.90 -13.05 0.47
CA HIS A 118 -3.30 -12.57 1.79
C HIS A 118 -4.78 -12.16 1.81
N ASP A 119 -5.48 -12.48 2.91
CA ASP A 119 -6.93 -12.26 3.06
C ASP A 119 -7.36 -10.83 3.45
N ARG A 120 -6.43 -9.90 3.72
CA ARG A 120 -6.76 -8.51 4.11
C ARG A 120 -6.87 -7.53 2.95
#